data_AF-A0A067LW61-F1
#
_entry.id   AF-A0A067LW61-F1
#
_cell.length_a   1.000
_cell.length_b   1.000
_cell.length_c   1.000
_cell.angle_alpha   90.00
_cell.angle_beta   90.00
_cell.angle_gamma   90.00
#
_symmetry.space_group_name_H-M   'P 1'
#
loop_
_entity.id
_entity.type
_entity.pdbx_description
1 polymer ?
#
loop_
_entity_poly.entity_id
_entity_poly.type
_entity_poly.pdbx_seq_one_letter_code
_entity_poly.pdbx_strand_id
1 'polypeptide(L)' 'LPHLEGAFCAFLKGARATWVRFTSELEPGGRNDSASPSERHLAFMKAMNDDNEGALAVFKQGIY' A
#
# COMPACT_ATOMS: atom_id res chain seq x y z
N LEU A 1 -24.08 -8.22 0.39
CA LEU A 1 -24.24 -9.32 -0.59
C LEU A 1 -23.99 -10.65 0.13
N PRO A 2 -25.02 -11.34 0.64
CA PRO A 2 -24.85 -12.61 1.37
C PRO A 2 -24.16 -13.71 0.55
N HIS A 3 -24.37 -13.71 -0.77
CA HIS A 3 -23.77 -14.69 -1.69
C HIS A 3 -22.24 -14.53 -1.87
N LEU A 4 -21.65 -13.43 -1.42
CA LEU A 4 -20.19 -13.24 -1.45
C LEU A 4 -19.50 -13.72 -0.18
N GLU A 5 -20.24 -14.01 0.89
CA GLU A 5 -19.67 -14.32 2.20
C GLU A 5 -18.73 -15.53 2.15
N GLY A 6 -19.15 -16.60 1.46
CA GLY A 6 -18.33 -17.81 1.31
C GLY A 6 -17.04 -17.54 0.54
N ALA A 7 -17.12 -16.81 -0.57
CA ALA A 7 -15.97 -16.44 -1.40
C ALA A 7 -15.00 -15.51 -0.64
N PHE A 8 -15.55 -14.54 0.09
CA PHE A 8 -14.78 -13.64 0.93
C PHE A 8 -14.05 -14.37 2.06
N CYS A 9 -14.74 -15.27 2.77
CA CYS A 9 -14.11 -16.10 3.80
C CYS A 9 -12.99 -16.98 3.24
N ALA A 10 -13.20 -17.59 2.07
CA ALA A 10 -12.18 -18.40 1.40
C ALA A 10 -10.96 -17.56 1.00
N PHE A 11 -11.19 -16.38 0.42
CA PHE A 11 -10.13 -15.42 0.08
C PHE A 11 -9.31 -15.03 1.31
N LEU A 12 -9.96 -14.61 2.41
CA LEU A 12 -9.27 -14.20 3.63
C LEU A 12 -8.44 -15.34 4.25
N LYS A 13 -8.97 -16.56 4.25
CA LYS A 13 -8.24 -17.75 4.74
C LYS A 13 -6.98 -18.00 3.91
N GLY A 14 -7.06 -17.90 2.58
CA GLY A 14 -5.91 -18.03 1.69
C GLY A 14 -4.91 -16.88 1.84
N ALA A 15 -5.41 -15.64 1.94
CA ALA A 15 -4.58 -14.44 2.08
C ALA A 15 -3.83 -14.38 3.41
N ARG A 16 -4.33 -15.03 4.48
CA ARG A 16 -3.75 -14.97 5.83
C ARG A 16 -2.26 -15.28 5.88
N ALA A 17 -1.80 -16.34 5.22
CA ALA A 17 -0.38 -16.72 5.26
C ALA A 17 0.50 -15.64 4.62
N THR A 18 0.05 -15.12 3.47
CA THR A 18 0.70 -14.04 2.74
C THR A 18 0.67 -12.73 3.53
N TRP A 19 -0.45 -12.43 4.19
CA TRP A 19 -0.62 -11.25 5.03
C TRP A 19 0.40 -11.25 6.16
N VAL A 20 0.51 -12.33 6.93
CA VAL A 20 1.49 -12.45 8.02
C VAL A 20 2.92 -12.26 7.53
N ARG A 21 3.27 -12.86 6.38
CA ARG A 21 4.59 -12.69 5.79
C ARG A 21 4.87 -11.22 5.46
N PHE A 22 3.93 -10.54 4.80
CA PHE A 22 4.11 -9.13 4.42
C PHE A 22 4.13 -8.19 5.62
N THR A 23 3.29 -8.40 6.62
CA THR A 23 3.22 -7.50 7.77
C THR A 23 4.39 -7.68 8.73
N SER A 24 5.04 -8.84 8.73
CA SER A 24 6.22 -9.08 9.59
C SER A 24 7.37 -8.09 9.35
N GLU A 25 7.49 -7.54 8.14
CA GLU A 25 8.50 -6.54 7.81
C GLU A 25 8.25 -5.18 8.46
N LEU A 26 7.00 -4.92 8.86
CA LEU A 26 6.52 -3.67 9.47
C LEU A 26 6.49 -3.71 11.01
N GLU A 27 6.70 -4.88 11.61
CA GLU A 27 6.78 -5.00 13.07
C GLU A 27 7.96 -4.20 13.64
N PRO A 28 7.91 -3.76 14.91
CA PRO A 28 9.06 -3.17 15.59
C PRO A 28 10.27 -4.11 15.56
N GLY A 29 11.44 -3.60 15.19
CA GLY A 29 12.65 -4.38 14.93
C GLY A 29 12.60 -5.21 13.63
N GLY A 30 11.51 -5.14 12.87
CA GLY A 30 11.36 -5.74 11.55
C GLY A 30 12.25 -5.10 10.50
N ARG A 31 12.20 -5.62 9.27
CA ARG A 31 13.09 -5.21 8.18
C ARG A 31 12.98 -3.72 7.86
N ASN A 32 11.78 -3.16 7.89
CA ASN A 32 11.57 -1.75 7.58
C ASN A 32 12.00 -0.83 8.73
N ASP A 33 11.75 -1.26 9.97
CA ASP A 33 12.20 -0.53 11.16
C ASP A 33 13.74 -0.50 11.24
N SER A 34 14.38 -1.64 10.95
CA SER A 34 15.84 -1.80 10.96
C SER A 34 16.54 -1.27 9.70
N ALA A 35 15.81 -0.80 8.69
CA ALA A 35 16.40 -0.32 7.44
C ALA A 35 17.22 0.96 7.67
N SER A 36 18.42 0.98 7.09
CA SER A 36 19.28 2.16 7.10
C SER A 36 18.66 3.34 6.33
N PRO A 37 19.12 4.58 6.58
CA PRO A 37 18.65 5.74 5.82
C PRO A 37 18.83 5.59 4.30
N SER A 38 19.92 4.97 3.84
CA SER A 38 20.18 4.73 2.42
C SER A 38 19.25 3.67 1.82
N GLU A 39 18.96 2.60 2.55
CA GLU A 39 17.98 1.58 2.12
C GLU A 39 16.57 2.16 2.04
N ARG A 40 16.17 2.99 3.02
CA ARG A 40 14.88 3.70 2.99
C ARG A 40 14.79 4.66 1.81
N HIS A 41 15.87 5.36 1.50
CA HIS A 41 15.93 6.25 0.33
C HIS A 41 15.82 5.47 -0.99
N LEU A 42 16.48 4.31 -1.09
CA LEU A 42 16.41 3.46 -2.29
C LEU A 42 15.02 2.81 -2.46
N ALA A 43 14.38 2.41 -1.36
CA ALA A 43 13.04 1.83 -1.36
C ALA A 43 11.93 2.86 -1.55
N PHE A 44 12.23 4.16 -1.43
CA PHE A 44 11.27 5.22 -1.65
C PHE A 44 10.77 5.19 -3.10
N MET A 45 9.49 4.89 -3.26
CA MET A 45 8.75 5.20 -4.46
C MET A 45 7.97 6.49 -4.23
N LYS A 46 8.02 7.42 -5.18
CA LYS A 46 7.08 8.55 -5.23
C LYS A 46 5.66 7.99 -5.03
N ALA A 47 4.85 8.66 -4.21
CA ALA A 47 3.44 8.30 -4.06
C ALA A 47 2.80 8.30 -5.46
N MET A 48 2.46 7.11 -5.95
CA MET A 48 1.93 6.87 -7.28
C MET A 48 0.50 7.42 -7.38
N ASN A 49 0.36 8.74 -7.40
CA ASN A 49 -0.64 9.53 -8.15
C ASN A 49 -0.58 11.03 -7.80
N ASP A 50 0.24 11.50 -6.85
CA ASP A 50 0.15 12.90 -6.39
C ASP A 50 0.52 13.91 -7.51
N ASP A 51 1.47 13.52 -8.37
CA ASP A 51 1.78 14.26 -9.62
C ASP A 51 0.56 14.32 -10.58
N ASN A 52 -0.34 13.32 -10.56
CA ASN A 52 -1.57 13.28 -11.36
C ASN A 52 -2.77 13.94 -10.66
N GLU A 53 -2.78 13.98 -9.32
CA GLU A 53 -3.81 14.68 -8.53
C GLU A 53 -3.66 16.20 -8.66
N GLY A 54 -2.42 16.70 -8.68
CA GLY A 54 -2.13 18.11 -8.97
C GLY A 54 -2.65 18.53 -10.35
N ALA A 55 -2.43 17.72 -11.38
CA ALA A 55 -2.92 18.01 -12.74
C ALA A 55 -4.46 17.98 -12.84
N LEU A 56 -5.12 17.04 -12.15
CA LEU A 56 -6.58 16.95 -12.12
C LEU A 56 -7.21 18.12 -11.34
N ALA A 57 -6.57 18.56 -10.26
CA ALA A 57 -6.99 19.73 -9.50
C ALA A 57 -6.89 21.02 -10.33
N VAL A 58 -5.83 21.20 -11.11
CA VAL A 58 -5.66 22.35 -12.01
C VAL A 58 -6.77 22.39 -13.07
N PHE A 59 -7.13 21.26 -13.69
CA PHE A 59 -8.26 21.19 -14.63
C PHE A 59 -9.61 21.52 -13.96
N LYS A 60 -9.82 21.12 -12.70
CA LYS A 60 -11.06 21.41 -11.95
C LYS A 60 -11.18 22.86 -11.48
N GLN A 61 -10.06 23.58 -11.31
CA GLN A 61 -10.07 24.99 -10.92
C GLN A 61 -10.20 25.97 -12.09
N GLY A 62 -10.33 25.47 -13.34
CA GLY A 62 -10.58 26.32 -14.50
C GLY A 62 -9.46 27.33 -14.80
N ILE A 63 -8.22 27.01 -14.40
CA ILE A 63 -7.05 27.81 -14.77
C ILE A 63 -6.45 27.22 -16.06
N TYR A 64 -7.22 27.30 -17.15
CA TYR A 64 -6.76 27.28 -18.54
C TYR A 64 -7.78 28.02 -19.40
#